data_AF-A0A531M4R7-F1
#
_entry.id   AF-A0A531M4R7-F1
#
_cell.length_a   1.000
_cell.length_b   1.000
_cell.length_c   1.000
_cell.angle_alpha   90.00
_cell.angle_beta   90.00
_cell.angle_gamma   90.00
#
_symmetry.space_group_name_H-M   'P 1'
#
loop_
_entity.id
_entity.type
_entity.pdbx_description
1 polymer ?
#
loop_
_entity_poly.entity_id
_entity_poly.type
_entity_poly.pdbx_seq_one_letter_code
_entity_poly.pdbx_strand_id
1 'polypeptide(L)'
;PYDMAALEEFEPVIRRIYDYAAAAGLPLDTLIHESGTAQLEINLLHGDALPLADQVLLFKRFTRQAAQQCGMHATFMAKPIAAQAGSSMHLHMSVVDEASNALFAGADDADTGMFGHFIGGLQKYIPEIMPLFAPNVNSFRRIRPNHSAPANIE
;
A
#
# COMPACT_ATOMS: atom_id res chain seq x y z
N PRO A 1 -7.62 -17.89 -3.90
CA PRO A 1 -7.13 -16.57 -3.44
C PRO A 1 -5.61 -16.42 -3.43
N TYR A 2 -4.83 -17.49 -3.58
CA TYR A 2 -3.37 -17.43 -3.74
C TYR A 2 -2.99 -18.51 -4.75
N ASP A 3 -2.88 -18.13 -6.02
CA ASP A 3 -2.61 -19.07 -7.12
C ASP A 3 -1.18 -18.88 -7.63
N MET A 4 -0.38 -19.96 -7.57
CA MET A 4 0.98 -19.97 -8.08
C MET A 4 1.00 -19.84 -9.62
N ALA A 5 -0.03 -20.34 -10.31
CA ALA A 5 -0.12 -20.23 -11.77
C ALA A 5 -0.35 -18.77 -12.23
N ALA A 6 -1.07 -17.97 -11.43
CA ALA A 6 -1.25 -16.55 -11.71
C ALA A 6 0.07 -15.77 -11.56
N LEU A 7 0.99 -16.21 -10.69
CA LEU A 7 2.31 -15.59 -10.56
C LEU A 7 3.19 -15.86 -11.79
N GLU A 8 3.11 -17.05 -12.39
CA GLU A 8 3.80 -17.38 -13.64
C GLU A 8 3.31 -16.51 -14.82
N GLU A 9 2.00 -16.24 -14.90
CA GLU A 9 1.44 -15.38 -15.96
C GLU A 9 2.00 -13.96 -15.95
N PHE A 10 2.21 -13.40 -14.75
CA PHE A 10 2.71 -12.02 -14.59
C PHE A 10 4.23 -11.94 -14.38
N GLU A 11 4.93 -13.06 -14.34
CA GLU A 11 6.39 -13.13 -14.14
C GLU A 11 7.17 -12.16 -15.04
N PRO A 12 6.88 -12.01 -16.36
CA PRO A 12 7.61 -11.08 -17.22
C PRO A 12 7.48 -9.61 -16.78
N VAL A 13 6.31 -9.22 -16.25
CA VAL A 13 6.08 -7.87 -15.72
C VAL A 13 6.81 -7.72 -14.39
N ILE A 14 6.64 -8.69 -13.50
CA ILE A 14 7.24 -8.70 -12.17
C ILE A 14 8.77 -8.56 -12.28
N ARG A 15 9.41 -9.38 -13.10
CA ARG A 15 10.87 -9.34 -13.28
C ARG A 15 11.35 -7.95 -13.72
N ARG A 16 10.64 -7.31 -14.66
CA ARG A 16 10.98 -5.96 -15.12
C ARG A 16 10.81 -4.91 -14.01
N ILE A 17 9.80 -5.06 -13.15
CA ILE A 17 9.63 -4.17 -11.99
C ILE A 17 10.84 -4.30 -11.06
N TYR A 18 11.28 -5.53 -10.75
CA TYR A 18 12.48 -5.76 -9.95
C TYR A 18 13.75 -5.20 -10.62
N ASP A 19 13.91 -5.37 -11.94
CA ASP A 19 15.04 -4.80 -12.69
C ASP A 19 15.09 -3.26 -12.57
N TYR A 20 13.95 -2.59 -12.74
CA TYR A 20 13.85 -1.14 -12.59
C TYR A 20 14.07 -0.68 -11.15
N ALA A 21 13.51 -1.38 -10.18
CA ALA A 21 13.67 -1.07 -8.78
C ALA A 21 15.14 -1.21 -8.35
N ALA A 22 15.81 -2.29 -8.76
CA ALA A 22 17.24 -2.49 -8.51
C ALA A 22 18.09 -1.38 -9.14
N ALA A 23 17.82 -1.02 -10.39
CA ALA A 23 18.53 0.06 -11.09
C ALA A 23 18.33 1.44 -10.43
N ALA A 24 17.19 1.66 -9.77
CA ALA A 24 16.86 2.90 -9.07
C ALA A 24 17.23 2.91 -7.58
N GLY A 25 17.80 1.81 -7.06
CA GLY A 25 18.10 1.67 -5.63
C GLY A 25 16.85 1.61 -4.74
N LEU A 26 15.74 1.07 -5.26
CA LEU A 26 14.49 0.91 -4.55
C LEU A 26 14.37 -0.54 -4.03
N PRO A 27 14.53 -0.78 -2.72
CA PRO A 27 14.44 -2.12 -2.17
C PRO A 27 12.97 -2.56 -2.10
N LEU A 28 12.62 -3.58 -2.89
CA LEU A 28 11.33 -4.26 -2.83
C LEU A 28 11.45 -5.48 -1.93
N ASP A 29 10.43 -5.72 -1.11
CA ASP A 29 10.38 -6.85 -0.18
C ASP A 29 9.55 -8.00 -0.78
N THR A 30 8.33 -8.19 -0.28
CA THR A 30 7.50 -9.34 -0.60
C THR A 30 6.53 -9.05 -1.74
N LEU A 31 6.36 -10.02 -2.64
CA LEU A 31 5.30 -10.03 -3.66
C LEU A 31 4.23 -11.06 -3.32
N ILE A 32 2.96 -10.66 -3.43
CA ILE A 32 1.80 -11.49 -3.09
C ILE A 32 0.74 -11.39 -4.19
N HIS A 33 0.11 -12.51 -4.56
CA HIS A 33 -1.13 -12.49 -5.34
C HIS A 33 -2.31 -12.26 -4.40
N GLU A 34 -3.09 -11.23 -4.67
CA GLU A 34 -4.14 -10.73 -3.80
C GLU A 34 -5.52 -11.38 -4.06
N SER A 35 -6.51 -10.97 -3.26
CA SER A 35 -7.87 -11.49 -3.31
C SER A 35 -8.63 -11.25 -4.63
N GLY A 36 -8.24 -10.27 -5.43
CA GLY A 36 -8.84 -9.94 -6.73
C GLY A 36 -8.17 -10.65 -7.91
N THR A 37 -8.91 -10.82 -9.01
CA THR A 37 -8.34 -11.33 -10.27
C THR A 37 -7.23 -10.42 -10.78
N ALA A 38 -6.05 -10.99 -11.07
CA ALA A 38 -4.87 -10.27 -11.54
C ALA A 38 -4.45 -9.12 -10.60
N GLN A 39 -4.77 -9.23 -9.31
CA GLN A 39 -4.36 -8.27 -8.31
C GLN A 39 -3.06 -8.73 -7.68
N LEU A 40 -2.05 -7.88 -7.73
CA LEU A 40 -0.73 -8.12 -7.15
C LEU A 40 -0.42 -7.04 -6.13
N GLU A 41 0.26 -7.44 -5.06
CA GLU A 41 0.82 -6.56 -4.05
C GLU A 41 2.34 -6.73 -4.03
N ILE A 42 3.06 -5.61 -3.94
CA ILE A 42 4.50 -5.58 -3.68
C ILE A 42 4.74 -4.61 -2.54
N ASN A 43 5.41 -5.11 -1.49
CA ASN A 43 5.72 -4.34 -0.31
C ASN A 43 7.04 -3.58 -0.43
N LEU A 44 7.06 -2.37 0.11
CA LEU A 44 8.26 -1.55 0.25
C LEU A 44 8.75 -1.68 1.69
N LEU A 45 10.06 -1.56 1.89
CA LEU A 45 10.63 -1.49 3.24
C LEU A 45 10.20 -0.21 3.97
N HIS A 46 10.10 -0.27 5.29
CA HIS A 46 9.88 0.91 6.12
C HIS A 46 11.17 1.73 6.29
N GLY A 47 11.05 2.98 6.74
CA GLY A 47 12.15 3.93 6.81
C GLY A 47 11.65 5.38 6.83
N ASP A 48 12.53 6.31 6.44
CA ASP A 48 12.21 7.73 6.44
C ASP A 48 11.04 8.05 5.50
N ALA A 49 10.02 8.73 6.04
CA ALA A 49 8.75 8.93 5.36
C ALA A 49 8.88 9.69 4.03
N LEU A 50 9.79 10.67 3.95
CA LEU A 50 9.94 11.49 2.74
C LEU A 50 10.59 10.72 1.58
N PRO A 51 11.76 10.06 1.75
CA PRO A 51 12.28 9.15 0.73
C PRO A 51 11.31 8.04 0.33
N LEU A 52 10.57 7.47 1.29
CA LEU A 52 9.57 6.44 0.97
C LEU A 52 8.41 6.96 0.12
N ALA A 53 7.96 8.20 0.36
CA ALA A 53 6.93 8.81 -0.48
C ALA A 53 7.39 8.94 -1.94
N ASP A 54 8.64 9.31 -2.17
CA ASP A 54 9.23 9.36 -3.51
C ASP A 54 9.33 7.97 -4.14
N GLN A 55 9.74 6.97 -3.36
CA GLN A 55 9.81 5.58 -3.81
C GLN A 55 8.44 5.05 -4.26
N VAL A 56 7.35 5.36 -3.56
CA VAL A 56 5.98 4.98 -3.98
C VAL A 56 5.65 5.55 -5.36
N LEU A 57 6.05 6.80 -5.64
CA LEU A 57 5.81 7.41 -6.96
C LEU A 57 6.63 6.73 -8.05
N LEU A 58 7.89 6.41 -7.79
CA LEU A 58 8.76 5.68 -8.71
C LEU A 58 8.25 4.27 -8.98
N PHE A 59 7.87 3.54 -7.93
CA PHE A 59 7.28 2.22 -8.04
C PHE A 59 6.06 2.22 -8.97
N LYS A 60 5.11 3.14 -8.77
CA LYS A 60 3.92 3.26 -9.65
C LYS A 60 4.27 3.60 -11.10
N ARG A 61 5.40 4.25 -11.37
CA ARG A 61 5.89 4.53 -12.73
C ARG A 61 6.53 3.28 -13.33
N PHE A 62 7.41 2.61 -12.60
CA PHE A 62 8.06 1.38 -13.05
C PHE A 62 7.05 0.28 -13.35
N THR A 63 6.06 0.08 -12.49
CA THR A 63 5.00 -0.91 -12.70
C THR A 63 4.20 -0.67 -13.97
N ARG A 64 3.84 0.59 -14.25
CA ARG A 64 3.15 0.93 -15.51
C ARG A 64 4.03 0.71 -16.73
N GLN A 65 5.30 1.09 -16.65
CA GLN A 65 6.25 0.94 -17.75
C GLN A 65 6.53 -0.54 -18.05
N ALA A 66 6.76 -1.35 -17.01
CA ALA A 66 6.97 -2.78 -17.12
C ALA A 66 5.76 -3.48 -17.75
N ALA A 67 4.55 -3.18 -17.26
CA ALA A 67 3.31 -3.71 -17.81
C ALA A 67 3.14 -3.35 -19.28
N GLN A 68 3.35 -2.08 -19.65
CA GLN A 68 3.22 -1.61 -21.03
C GLN A 68 4.18 -2.35 -21.98
N GLN A 69 5.42 -2.59 -21.56
CA GLN A 69 6.39 -3.35 -22.36
C GLN A 69 6.05 -4.84 -22.49
N CYS A 70 5.19 -5.36 -21.62
CA CYS A 70 4.65 -6.73 -21.73
C CYS A 70 3.32 -6.76 -22.49
N GLY A 71 2.86 -5.65 -23.08
CA GLY A 71 1.55 -5.58 -23.74
C GLY A 71 0.37 -5.57 -22.76
N MET A 72 0.60 -5.26 -21.48
CA MET A 72 -0.40 -5.21 -20.43
C MET A 72 -0.62 -3.77 -19.93
N HIS A 73 -1.65 -3.56 -19.11
CA HIS A 73 -1.91 -2.28 -18.46
C HIS A 73 -2.02 -2.46 -16.94
N ALA A 74 -1.11 -1.83 -16.19
CA ALA A 74 -1.19 -1.79 -14.73
C ALA A 74 -2.00 -0.58 -14.26
N THR A 75 -2.94 -0.81 -13.33
CA THR A 75 -3.76 0.25 -12.73
C THR A 75 -3.69 0.21 -11.20
N PHE A 76 -3.72 1.40 -10.59
CA PHE A 76 -3.80 1.60 -9.14
C PHE A 76 -5.13 2.25 -8.74
N MET A 77 -6.14 2.12 -9.61
CA MET A 77 -7.49 2.61 -9.38
C MET A 77 -8.11 1.85 -8.19
N ALA A 78 -8.79 2.57 -7.29
CA ALA A 78 -9.32 1.96 -6.06
C ALA A 78 -10.32 0.83 -6.32
N LYS A 79 -11.13 0.96 -7.38
CA LYS A 79 -12.12 -0.04 -7.78
C LYS A 79 -12.16 -0.15 -9.30
N PRO A 80 -11.25 -0.93 -9.91
CA PRO A 80 -11.15 -1.05 -11.37
C PRO A 80 -12.23 -1.97 -11.94
N ILE A 81 -12.56 -3.06 -11.24
CA ILE A 81 -13.58 -4.03 -11.64
C ILE A 81 -14.66 -4.10 -10.55
N ALA A 82 -15.93 -3.89 -10.94
CA ALA A 82 -17.02 -3.71 -9.98
C ALA A 82 -17.22 -4.90 -9.04
N ALA A 83 -17.13 -6.12 -9.56
CA ALA A 83 -17.40 -7.36 -8.83
C ALA A 83 -16.15 -8.00 -8.17
N GLN A 84 -14.97 -7.41 -8.32
CA GLN A 84 -13.71 -7.94 -7.77
C GLN A 84 -13.23 -7.13 -6.56
N ALA A 85 -12.21 -7.61 -5.84
CA ALA A 85 -11.55 -6.80 -4.81
C ALA A 85 -11.02 -5.46 -5.38
N GLY A 86 -10.90 -4.47 -4.50
CA GLY A 86 -10.38 -3.14 -4.85
C GLY A 86 -8.91 -3.00 -4.47
N SER A 87 -8.21 -2.04 -5.07
CA SER A 87 -6.82 -1.72 -4.74
C SER A 87 -6.74 -0.62 -3.68
N SER A 88 -5.74 -0.70 -2.82
CA SER A 88 -5.42 0.31 -1.81
C SER A 88 -3.92 0.47 -1.66
N MET A 89 -3.55 1.44 -0.84
CA MET A 89 -2.23 1.56 -0.26
C MET A 89 -2.44 1.61 1.24
N HIS A 90 -1.99 0.59 1.95
CA HIS A 90 -1.98 0.61 3.41
C HIS A 90 -0.68 1.28 3.87
N LEU A 91 -0.77 2.13 4.90
CA LEU A 91 0.36 2.82 5.47
C LEU A 91 0.60 2.28 6.87
N HIS A 92 1.75 1.65 7.07
CA HIS A 92 2.25 1.27 8.39
C HIS A 92 3.07 2.43 8.92
N MET A 93 2.71 2.94 10.11
CA MET A 93 3.31 4.15 10.67
C MET A 93 3.87 3.85 12.06
N SER A 94 5.11 4.27 12.27
CA SER A 94 5.76 4.35 13.58
C SER A 94 6.32 5.75 13.76
N VAL A 95 6.54 6.14 15.02
CA VAL A 95 7.21 7.40 15.35
C VAL A 95 8.37 7.06 16.28
N VAL A 96 9.52 7.65 15.99
CA VAL A 96 10.73 7.54 16.81
C VAL A 96 11.19 8.92 17.25
N ASP A 97 11.89 9.00 18.38
CA ASP A 97 12.54 10.23 18.81
C ASP A 97 13.89 10.45 18.07
N GLU A 98 14.56 11.56 18.38
CA GLU A 98 15.88 11.89 17.79
C GLU A 98 16.97 10.85 18.13
N ALA A 99 16.78 10.06 19.19
CA ALA A 99 17.66 8.97 19.59
C ALA A 99 17.24 7.62 18.99
N SER A 100 16.28 7.61 18.06
CA SER A 100 15.71 6.41 17.41
C SER A 100 14.97 5.44 18.35
N ASN A 101 14.49 5.91 19.50
CA ASN A 101 13.63 5.09 20.36
C ASN A 101 12.22 5.05 19.80
N ALA A 102 11.63 3.85 19.74
CA ALA A 102 10.23 3.67 19.37
C ALA A 102 9.32 4.33 20.39
N LEU A 103 8.37 5.14 19.90
CA LEU A 103 7.48 5.89 20.77
C LEU A 103 6.08 5.30 20.89
N PHE A 104 5.74 4.33 20.04
CA PHE A 104 4.45 3.63 20.09
C PHE A 104 4.51 2.32 20.87
N ALA A 105 5.69 1.71 21.02
CA ALA A 105 5.89 0.49 21.78
C ALA A 105 6.77 0.75 23.01
N GLY A 106 6.33 0.21 24.15
CA GLY A 106 7.10 0.18 25.40
C GLY A 106 8.24 -0.82 25.34
N ALA A 107 9.08 -0.85 26.38
CA ALA A 107 10.22 -1.78 26.45
C ALA A 107 9.80 -3.26 26.54
N ASP A 108 8.53 -3.53 26.86
CA ASP A 108 7.88 -4.84 26.92
C ASP A 108 6.98 -5.10 25.70
N ASP A 109 7.16 -4.35 24.61
CA ASP A 109 6.32 -4.34 23.40
C ASP A 109 4.85 -3.94 23.65
N ALA A 110 4.52 -3.42 24.83
CA ALA A 110 3.17 -2.93 25.13
C ALA A 110 2.87 -1.60 24.43
N ASP A 111 1.62 -1.39 24.05
CA ASP A 111 1.15 -0.14 23.49
C ASP A 111 1.33 1.01 24.49
N THR A 112 1.97 2.09 24.04
CA THR A 112 2.15 3.30 24.88
C THR A 112 0.89 4.18 24.87
N GLY A 113 0.80 5.09 25.84
CA GLY A 113 -0.22 6.15 25.84
C GLY A 113 -0.14 7.03 24.59
N MET A 114 1.06 7.24 24.03
CA MET A 114 1.21 8.03 22.80
C MET A 114 0.64 7.30 21.57
N PHE A 115 0.78 5.98 21.50
CA PHE A 115 0.10 5.21 20.45
C PHE A 115 -1.42 5.36 20.55
N GLY A 116 -1.98 5.26 21.76
CA GLY A 116 -3.40 5.51 22.00
C GLY A 116 -3.86 6.91 21.56
N HIS A 117 -3.08 7.95 21.90
CA HIS A 117 -3.36 9.32 21.44
C HIS A 117 -3.26 9.48 19.93
N PHE A 118 -2.30 8.81 19.28
CA PHE A 118 -2.16 8.81 17.83
C PHE A 118 -3.38 8.19 17.15
N ILE A 119 -3.82 7.01 17.61
CA ILE A 119 -5.04 6.37 17.10
C ILE A 119 -6.27 7.25 17.32
N GLY A 120 -6.44 7.83 18.52
CA GLY A 120 -7.56 8.75 18.79
C GLY A 120 -7.54 9.99 17.90
N GLY A 121 -6.35 10.50 17.55
CA GLY A 121 -6.18 11.56 16.56
C GLY A 121 -6.60 11.13 15.15
N LEU A 122 -6.18 9.94 14.71
CA LEU A 122 -6.63 9.37 13.43
C LEU A 122 -8.15 9.21 13.40
N GLN A 123 -8.75 8.66 14.45
CA GLN A 123 -10.20 8.49 14.52
C GLN A 123 -10.95 9.83 14.45
N LYS A 124 -10.44 10.86 15.11
CA LYS A 124 -11.05 12.18 15.10
C LYS A 124 -10.91 12.89 13.74
N TYR A 125 -9.72 12.86 13.13
CA TYR A 125 -9.39 13.75 12.02
C TYR A 125 -9.44 13.09 10.62
N ILE A 126 -9.30 11.76 10.49
CA ILE A 126 -9.43 11.08 9.20
C ILE A 126 -10.74 11.43 8.46
N PRO A 127 -11.92 11.53 9.10
CA PRO A 127 -13.14 11.92 8.40
C PRO A 127 -13.01 13.27 7.68
N GLU A 128 -12.33 14.23 8.31
CA GLU A 128 -12.16 15.60 7.81
C GLU A 128 -11.17 15.66 6.64
N ILE A 129 -10.12 14.84 6.69
CA ILE A 129 -9.06 14.79 5.66
C ILE A 129 -9.22 13.62 4.69
N MET A 130 -10.36 12.93 4.70
CA MET A 130 -10.62 11.77 3.85
C MET A 130 -10.36 12.03 2.36
N PRO A 131 -10.64 13.22 1.79
CA PRO A 131 -10.27 13.52 0.40
C PRO A 131 -8.77 13.41 0.09
N LEU A 132 -7.88 13.49 1.08
CA LEU A 132 -6.44 13.28 0.88
C LEU A 132 -6.10 11.78 0.69
N PHE A 133 -6.80 10.89 1.41
CA PHE A 133 -6.61 9.43 1.31
C PHE A 133 -7.41 8.81 0.17
N ALA A 134 -8.60 9.35 -0.12
CA ALA A 134 -9.53 8.89 -1.13
C ALA A 134 -9.90 10.01 -2.12
N PRO A 135 -8.93 10.51 -2.92
CA PRO A 135 -9.10 11.75 -3.70
C PRO A 135 -10.03 11.64 -4.91
N ASN A 136 -10.55 10.45 -5.22
CA ASN A 136 -11.36 10.21 -6.41
C ASN A 136 -12.74 9.69 -6.03
N VAL A 137 -13.76 10.03 -6.82
CA VAL A 137 -15.11 9.45 -6.69
C VAL A 137 -15.08 7.92 -6.72
N ASN A 138 -14.16 7.33 -7.50
CA ASN A 138 -13.97 5.89 -7.54
C ASN A 138 -13.50 5.29 -6.20
N SER A 139 -12.74 6.03 -5.39
CA SER A 139 -12.26 5.57 -4.08
C SER A 139 -13.41 5.23 -3.13
N PHE A 140 -14.48 6.01 -3.15
CA PHE A 140 -15.69 5.75 -2.35
C PHE A 140 -16.50 4.55 -2.83
N ARG A 141 -16.24 4.02 -4.03
CA ARG A 141 -16.82 2.74 -4.46
C ARG A 141 -16.17 1.55 -3.75
N ARG A 142 -14.93 1.70 -3.25
CA ARG A 142 -14.23 0.69 -2.46
C ARG A 142 -14.60 0.74 -0.97
N ILE A 143 -14.81 1.94 -0.41
CA ILE A 143 -15.17 2.15 1.00
C ILE A 143 -16.64 1.77 1.20
N ARG A 144 -16.89 0.50 1.53
CA ARG A 144 -18.23 -0.04 1.78
C ARG A 144 -18.17 -1.09 2.89
N PRO A 145 -19.24 -1.25 3.69
CA PRO A 145 -19.33 -2.34 4.67
C PRO A 145 -19.12 -3.71 4.01
N ASN A 146 -18.56 -4.66 4.76
CA ASN A 146 -18.35 -6.06 4.35
C ASN A 146 -17.37 -6.26 3.17
N HIS A 147 -16.45 -5.30 2.96
CA HIS A 147 -15.31 -5.44 2.07
C HIS A 147 -14.01 -5.30 2.86
N SER A 148 -12.87 -5.71 2.28
CA SER A 148 -11.52 -5.48 2.81
C SER A 148 -11.11 -4.00 2.71
N ALA A 149 -11.96 -3.09 3.18
CA ALA A 149 -11.77 -1.66 3.22
C ALA A 149 -12.42 -1.11 4.50
N PRO A 150 -11.74 -0.22 5.24
CA PRO A 150 -12.33 0.38 6.44
C PRO A 150 -13.57 1.18 6.05
N ALA A 151 -14.69 0.92 6.72
CA ALA A 151 -15.98 1.57 6.46
C ALA A 151 -16.51 2.34 7.69
N ASN A 152 -15.83 2.26 8.82
CA ASN A 152 -16.11 2.98 10.05
C ASN A 152 -14.81 3.47 10.69
N ILE A 153 -14.96 4.33 11.71
CA ILE A 153 -13.87 4.98 12.45
C ILE A 153 -14.10 4.79 13.98
N GLU A 154 -14.93 3.81 14.31
CA GLU A 154 -15.34 3.46 15.69
C GLU A 154 -14.24 2.73 16.46
#